data_AF-A0AB39ZDY4-F1
#
_entry.id   AF-A0AB39ZDY4-F1
#
_cell.length_a   1.000
_cell.length_b   1.000
_cell.length_c   1.000
_cell.angle_alpha   90.00
_cell.angle_beta   90.00
_cell.angle_gamma   90.00
#
_symmetry.space_group_name_H-M   'P 1'
#
loop_
_entity.id
_entity.type
_entity.pdbx_description
1 polymer ?
#
loop_
_entity_poly.entity_id
_entity_poly.type
_entity_poly.pdbx_seq_one_letter_code
_entity_poly.pdbx_strand_id
1 'polypeptide(L)'
;MSHRNTICKMRLLLISTFLVSLSVLASSQPTIVKTANDCAKLNKVQLKEAMGIMMKYKIKARTHNVKCFIHCVFEKLPILDVAKKRFKAEDNQVCLSIKNDDKCQESFNKFECYVKLEKKLPKNKVQSPK
;
A
#
# COMPACT_ATOMS: atom_id res chain seq x y z
N MET A 1 -44.25 42.76 4.44
CA MET A 1 -43.21 42.26 3.51
C MET A 1 -41.94 41.92 4.31
N SER A 2 -41.91 40.86 5.12
CA SER A 2 -40.66 40.42 5.79
C SER A 2 -40.75 39.01 6.41
N HIS A 3 -41.37 38.05 5.72
CA HIS A 3 -41.39 36.66 6.22
C HIS A 3 -41.11 35.59 5.16
N ARG A 4 -41.04 35.93 3.87
CA ARG A 4 -40.66 34.96 2.81
C ARG A 4 -39.15 34.79 2.62
N ASN A 5 -38.33 35.76 3.02
CA ASN A 5 -36.88 35.74 2.75
C ASN A 5 -36.05 34.89 3.73
N THR A 6 -36.55 34.61 4.94
CA THR A 6 -35.78 33.87 5.96
C THR A 6 -35.84 32.35 5.74
N ILE A 7 -36.95 31.86 5.18
CA ILE A 7 -37.18 30.42 4.97
C ILE A 7 -36.29 29.87 3.84
N CYS A 8 -36.09 30.63 2.74
CA CYS A 8 -35.20 30.22 1.65
C CYS A 8 -33.73 30.12 2.11
N LYS A 9 -33.29 31.03 2.99
CA LYS A 9 -31.90 31.10 3.47
C LYS A 9 -31.54 29.91 4.36
N MET A 10 -32.45 29.50 5.25
CA MET A 10 -32.25 28.34 6.13
C MET A 10 -32.28 27.01 5.37
N ARG A 11 -33.15 26.85 4.36
CA ARG A 11 -33.18 25.64 3.51
C ARG A 11 -31.94 25.52 2.64
N LEU A 12 -31.40 26.63 2.12
CA LEU A 12 -30.18 26.64 1.33
C LEU A 12 -28.95 26.21 2.16
N LEU A 13 -28.88 26.65 3.42
CA LEU A 13 -27.81 26.26 4.34
C LEU A 13 -27.85 24.76 4.67
N LEU A 14 -29.04 24.18 4.86
CA LEU A 14 -29.20 22.75 5.12
C LEU A 14 -28.79 21.89 3.92
N ILE A 15 -29.14 22.28 2.69
CA ILE A 15 -28.74 21.53 1.49
C ILE A 15 -27.22 21.62 1.25
N SER A 16 -26.61 22.77 1.56
CA SER A 16 -25.16 22.98 1.45
C SER A 16 -24.37 22.13 2.45
N THR A 17 -24.82 22.00 3.72
CA THR A 17 -24.15 21.14 4.70
C THR A 17 -24.30 19.65 4.40
N PHE A 18 -25.43 19.22 3.82
CA PHE A 18 -25.64 17.83 3.40
C PHE A 18 -24.71 17.42 2.24
N LEU A 19 -24.45 18.31 1.26
CA LEU A 19 -23.55 18.05 0.14
C LEU A 19 -22.07 17.98 0.57
N VAL A 20 -21.65 18.81 1.52
CA VAL A 20 -20.29 18.76 2.09
C VAL A 20 -20.07 17.45 2.86
N SER A 21 -21.10 16.98 3.58
CA SER A 21 -21.03 15.73 4.36
C SER A 21 -20.91 14.49 3.46
N LEU A 22 -21.60 14.46 2.32
CA LEU A 22 -21.51 13.36 1.34
C LEU A 22 -20.19 13.33 0.56
N SER A 23 -19.51 14.48 0.42
CA SER A 23 -18.21 14.57 -0.27
C SER A 23 -17.08 13.85 0.49
N VAL A 24 -17.24 13.63 1.80
CA VAL A 24 -16.27 12.93 2.66
C VAL A 24 -16.44 11.39 2.58
N LEU A 25 -17.55 10.89 2.02
CA LEU A 25 -17.73 9.47 1.68
C LEU A 25 -17.15 9.10 0.30
N ALA A 26 -16.21 9.89 -0.22
CA ALA A 26 -15.36 9.45 -1.32
C ALA A 26 -14.63 8.18 -0.86
N SER A 27 -15.03 7.02 -1.40
CA SER A 27 -14.45 5.71 -1.09
C SER A 27 -12.94 5.74 -1.31
N SER A 28 -12.19 6.01 -0.25
CA SER A 28 -10.73 6.05 -0.33
C SER A 28 -10.27 4.63 -0.60
N GLN A 29 -9.60 4.41 -1.73
CA GLN A 29 -8.96 3.12 -2.00
C GLN A 29 -8.06 2.76 -0.81
N PRO A 30 -7.98 1.47 -0.42
CA PRO A 30 -7.09 1.05 0.66
C PRO A 30 -5.68 1.59 0.43
N THR A 31 -5.03 2.12 1.46
CA THR A 31 -3.74 2.82 1.36
C THR A 31 -2.68 2.01 0.60
N ILE A 32 -2.69 0.68 0.76
CA ILE A 32 -1.80 -0.24 0.05
C ILE A 32 -2.09 -0.27 -1.46
N VAL A 33 -3.38 -0.32 -1.85
CA VAL A 33 -3.81 -0.34 -3.25
C VAL A 33 -3.44 0.96 -3.94
N LYS A 34 -3.70 2.10 -3.28
CA LYS A 34 -3.32 3.42 -3.78
C LYS A 34 -1.80 3.52 -3.97
N THR A 35 -1.04 3.18 -2.93
CA THR A 35 0.43 3.25 -2.97
C THR A 35 1.02 2.33 -4.04
N ALA A 36 0.50 1.11 -4.18
CA ALA A 36 0.92 0.19 -5.23
C ALA A 36 0.63 0.75 -6.62
N ASN A 37 -0.53 1.39 -6.83
CA ASN A 37 -0.86 2.03 -8.10
C ASN A 37 0.09 3.19 -8.42
N ASP A 38 0.34 4.07 -7.45
CA ASP A 38 1.22 5.23 -7.61
C ASP A 38 2.67 4.81 -7.91
N CYS A 39 3.20 3.84 -7.16
CA CYS A 39 4.53 3.30 -7.41
C CYS A 39 4.62 2.54 -8.75
N ALA A 40 3.57 1.85 -9.16
CA ALA A 40 3.54 1.14 -10.44
C ALA A 40 3.62 2.11 -11.62
N LYS A 41 2.85 3.20 -11.57
CA LYS A 41 2.92 4.28 -12.57
C LYS A 41 4.31 4.90 -12.65
N LEU A 42 4.89 5.27 -11.50
CA LEU A 42 6.21 5.89 -11.43
C LEU A 42 7.30 5.01 -12.06
N ASN A 43 7.23 3.70 -11.81
CA ASN A 43 8.25 2.76 -12.26
C ASN A 43 7.88 2.03 -13.56
N LYS A 44 6.83 2.46 -14.27
CA LYS A 44 6.37 1.83 -15.52
C LYS A 44 6.11 0.33 -15.39
N VAL A 45 5.55 -0.10 -14.25
CA VAL A 45 5.13 -1.48 -14.00
C VAL A 45 3.63 -1.58 -14.26
N GLN A 46 3.20 -2.64 -14.95
CA GLN A 46 1.77 -2.84 -15.19
C GLN A 46 1.04 -3.05 -13.87
N LEU A 47 -0.11 -2.40 -13.70
CA LEU A 47 -0.91 -2.48 -12.46
C LEU A 47 -1.23 -3.93 -12.06
N LYS A 48 -1.54 -4.80 -13.03
CA LYS A 48 -1.80 -6.23 -12.79
C LYS A 48 -0.58 -6.95 -12.22
N GLU A 49 0.63 -6.59 -12.65
CA GLU A 49 1.86 -7.13 -12.10
C GLU A 49 2.14 -6.58 -10.70
N ALA A 50 2.01 -5.26 -10.51
CA ALA A 50 2.16 -4.61 -9.20
C ALA A 50 1.23 -5.24 -8.14
N MET A 51 -0.05 -5.44 -8.47
CA MET A 51 -1.00 -6.10 -7.57
C MET A 51 -0.65 -7.58 -7.34
N GLY A 52 -0.15 -8.27 -8.37
CA GLY A 52 0.35 -9.65 -8.25
C GLY A 52 1.52 -9.77 -7.27
N ILE A 53 2.45 -8.80 -7.31
CA ILE A 53 3.59 -8.73 -6.39
C ILE A 53 3.08 -8.43 -4.96
N MET A 54 2.26 -7.40 -4.79
CA MET A 54 1.85 -6.92 -3.46
C MET A 54 0.92 -7.87 -2.72
N MET A 55 0.00 -8.53 -3.43
CA MET A 55 -1.02 -9.36 -2.78
C MET A 55 -0.70 -10.86 -2.82
N LYS A 56 0.11 -11.30 -3.78
CA LYS A 56 0.34 -12.74 -4.04
C LYS A 56 1.82 -13.11 -4.13
N TYR A 57 2.73 -12.15 -3.92
CA TYR A 57 4.18 -12.32 -4.08
C TYR A 57 4.57 -12.89 -5.45
N LYS A 58 3.75 -12.64 -6.49
CA LYS A 58 3.95 -13.16 -7.84
C LYS A 58 4.74 -12.17 -8.68
N ILE A 59 6.04 -12.40 -8.80
CA ILE A 59 6.92 -11.67 -9.72
C ILE A 59 6.98 -12.43 -11.05
N LYS A 60 6.62 -11.78 -12.16
CA LYS A 60 6.73 -12.37 -13.50
C LYS A 60 8.12 -12.13 -14.08
N ALA A 61 8.59 -10.89 -14.02
CA ALA A 61 9.90 -10.50 -14.52
C ALA A 61 10.68 -9.73 -13.45
N ARG A 62 11.98 -9.99 -13.34
CA ARG A 62 12.89 -9.37 -12.35
C ARG A 62 13.61 -8.15 -12.93
N THR A 63 12.88 -7.30 -13.65
CA THR A 63 13.43 -6.11 -14.30
C THR A 63 13.82 -5.04 -13.27
N HIS A 64 14.69 -4.11 -13.64
CA HIS A 64 15.06 -2.99 -12.76
C HIS A 64 13.83 -2.17 -12.33
N ASN A 65 12.88 -1.93 -13.23
CA ASN A 65 11.60 -1.27 -12.93
C ASN A 65 10.79 -1.98 -11.83
N VAL A 66 10.73 -3.33 -11.85
CA VAL A 66 10.03 -4.10 -10.81
C VAL A 66 10.76 -4.00 -9.46
N LYS A 67 12.09 -3.97 -9.47
CA LYS A 67 12.90 -3.76 -8.26
C LYS A 67 12.63 -2.37 -7.68
N CYS A 68 12.64 -1.33 -8.50
CA CYS A 68 12.36 0.04 -8.08
C CYS A 68 10.91 0.26 -7.66
N PHE A 69 9.96 -0.48 -8.25
CA PHE A 69 8.59 -0.54 -7.76
C PHE A 69 8.52 -1.01 -6.29
N ILE A 70 9.20 -2.12 -5.95
CA ILE A 70 9.25 -2.62 -4.58
C ILE A 70 9.94 -1.62 -3.65
N HIS A 71 11.01 -0.98 -4.10
CA HIS A 71 11.68 0.07 -3.35
C HIS A 71 10.75 1.24 -3.02
N CYS A 72 10.06 1.80 -4.02
CA CYS A 72 9.08 2.87 -3.83
C CYS A 72 7.99 2.49 -2.81
N VAL A 73 7.53 1.25 -2.84
CA VAL A 73 6.55 0.75 -1.87
C VAL A 73 7.14 0.72 -0.46
N PHE A 74 8.38 0.27 -0.28
CA PHE A 74 9.06 0.24 1.03
C PHE A 74 9.31 1.64 1.58
N GLU A 75 9.52 2.65 0.74
CA GLU A 75 9.67 4.04 1.19
C GLU A 75 8.34 4.64 1.66
N LYS A 76 7.23 4.24 1.04
CA LYS A 76 5.90 4.83 1.31
C LYS A 76 5.10 4.08 2.37
N LEU A 77 5.43 2.82 2.62
CA LEU A 77 4.71 1.96 3.56
C LEU A 77 5.68 1.35 4.58
N PRO A 78 5.26 1.19 5.84
CA PRO A 78 6.09 0.62 6.91
C PRO A 78 6.21 -0.92 6.81
N ILE A 79 6.41 -1.46 5.61
CA ILE A 79 6.42 -2.92 5.35
C ILE A 79 7.51 -3.61 6.16
N LEU A 80 8.70 -3.01 6.26
CA LEU A 80 9.80 -3.59 7.03
C LEU A 80 9.48 -3.62 8.54
N ASP A 81 8.74 -2.64 9.06
CA ASP A 81 8.34 -2.64 10.47
C ASP A 81 7.24 -3.68 10.75
N VAL A 82 6.33 -3.89 9.80
CA VAL A 82 5.36 -4.99 9.86
C VAL A 82 6.09 -6.34 9.82
N ALA A 83 7.09 -6.49 8.95
CA ALA A 83 7.89 -7.71 8.86
C ALA A 83 8.67 -7.98 10.16
N LYS A 84 9.27 -6.94 10.77
CA LYS A 84 9.94 -7.02 12.08
C LYS A 84 9.03 -7.58 13.18
N LYS A 85 7.77 -7.18 13.19
CA LYS A 85 6.79 -7.68 14.17
C LYS A 85 6.31 -9.10 13.89
N ARG A 86 6.36 -9.53 12.62
CA ARG A 86 5.82 -10.81 12.18
C ARG A 86 6.80 -11.97 12.28
N PHE A 87 8.08 -11.72 12.01
CA PHE A 87 9.12 -12.73 11.99
C PHE A 87 10.00 -12.69 13.25
N LYS A 88 10.71 -13.79 13.53
CA LYS A 88 11.67 -13.85 14.65
C LYS A 88 12.82 -12.88 14.44
N ALA A 89 13.49 -12.49 15.52
CA ALA A 89 14.62 -11.55 15.46
C ALA A 89 15.76 -12.06 14.55
N GLU A 90 16.09 -13.35 14.65
CA GLU A 90 17.12 -14.01 13.83
C GLU A 90 16.79 -13.92 12.32
N ASP A 91 15.56 -14.28 11.95
CA ASP A 91 15.07 -14.20 10.57
C ASP A 91 15.09 -12.75 10.04
N ASN A 92 14.68 -11.80 10.88
CA ASN A 92 14.73 -10.38 10.54
C ASN A 92 16.16 -9.88 10.33
N GLN A 93 17.10 -10.30 11.18
CA GLN A 93 18.50 -9.90 11.06
C GLN A 93 19.10 -10.38 9.73
N VAL A 94 18.80 -11.61 9.32
CA VAL A 94 19.23 -12.16 8.02
C VAL A 94 18.70 -11.31 6.86
N CYS A 95 17.41 -10.96 6.85
CA CYS A 95 16.85 -10.18 5.75
C CYS A 95 17.27 -8.70 5.78
N LEU A 96 17.31 -8.06 6.95
CA LEU A 96 17.62 -6.63 7.08
C LEU A 96 19.10 -6.31 6.87
N SER A 97 20.00 -7.28 7.11
CA SER A 97 21.44 -7.12 6.88
C SER A 97 21.82 -7.07 5.40
N ILE A 98 20.91 -7.43 4.48
CA ILE A 98 21.14 -7.34 3.04
C ILE A 98 21.40 -5.88 2.64
N LYS A 99 22.56 -5.64 2.02
CA LYS A 99 22.97 -4.35 1.46
C LYS A 99 23.24 -4.49 -0.04
N ASN A 100 22.98 -3.42 -0.77
CA ASN A 100 23.38 -3.28 -2.17
C ASN A 100 23.53 -1.79 -2.49
N ASP A 101 24.44 -1.46 -3.40
CA ASP A 101 24.67 -0.07 -3.83
C ASP A 101 23.45 0.48 -4.57
N ASP A 102 22.77 -0.36 -5.35
CA ASP A 102 21.47 -0.04 -5.94
C ASP A 102 20.35 -0.29 -4.91
N LYS A 103 19.68 0.79 -4.48
CA LYS A 103 18.57 0.72 -3.51
C LYS A 103 17.35 -0.02 -4.03
N CYS A 104 17.13 -0.03 -5.34
CA CYS A 104 16.11 -0.87 -5.96
C CYS A 104 16.46 -2.35 -5.78
N GLN A 105 17.70 -2.72 -6.08
CA GLN A 105 18.20 -4.08 -5.90
C GLN A 105 18.22 -4.49 -4.42
N GLU A 106 18.62 -3.59 -3.51
CA GLU A 106 18.62 -3.83 -2.06
C GLU A 106 17.21 -4.17 -1.57
N SER A 107 16.22 -3.31 -1.86
CA SER A 107 14.82 -3.53 -1.46
C SER A 107 14.26 -4.82 -2.07
N PHE A 108 14.60 -5.12 -3.32
CA PHE A 108 14.16 -6.36 -3.97
C PHE A 108 14.71 -7.61 -3.27
N ASN A 109 16.00 -7.62 -2.92
CA ASN A 109 16.62 -8.75 -2.23
C ASN A 109 16.01 -8.96 -0.83
N LYS A 110 15.72 -7.87 -0.10
CA LYS A 110 15.01 -7.91 1.18
C LYS A 110 13.60 -8.49 1.02
N PHE A 111 12.86 -8.02 0.01
CA PHE A 111 11.54 -8.55 -0.32
C PHE A 111 11.59 -10.06 -0.59
N GLU A 112 12.52 -10.53 -1.43
CA GLU A 112 12.67 -11.96 -1.71
C GLU A 112 13.01 -12.78 -0.47
N CYS A 113 13.85 -12.24 0.41
CA CYS A 113 14.17 -12.87 1.69
C CYS A 113 12.91 -13.08 2.53
N TYR A 114 12.10 -12.04 2.74
CA TYR A 114 10.85 -12.15 3.50
C TYR A 114 9.81 -13.06 2.82
N VAL A 115 9.71 -13.06 1.49
CA VAL A 115 8.82 -13.99 0.77
C VAL A 115 9.24 -15.44 0.99
N LYS A 116 10.55 -15.74 1.07
CA LYS A 116 11.05 -17.08 1.40
C LYS A 116 10.67 -17.49 2.81
N LEU A 117 10.75 -16.57 3.78
CA LEU A 117 10.32 -16.81 5.16
C LEU A 117 8.81 -17.07 5.24
N GLU A 118 8.02 -16.24 4.56
CA GLU A 118 6.56 -16.38 4.49
C GLU A 118 6.15 -17.77 3.96
N LYS A 119 6.82 -18.27 2.93
CA LYS A 119 6.55 -19.61 2.37
C LYS A 119 6.91 -20.77 3.30
N LYS A 120 7.79 -20.54 4.29
CA LYS A 120 8.15 -21.53 5.31
C LYS A 120 7.16 -21.54 6.48
N LEU A 121 6.31 -20.52 6.61
CA LEU A 121 5.29 -20.51 7.66
C LEU A 121 4.25 -21.61 7.41
N PRO A 122 3.83 -22.35 8.44
CA PRO A 122 2.75 -23.33 8.31
C PRO A 122 1.46 -22.62 7.87
N LYS A 123 0.80 -23.15 6.84
CA LYS A 123 -0.38 -22.55 6.18
C LYS A 123 -1.56 -22.25 7.12
N ASN A 124 -1.56 -22.79 8.34
CA ASN A 124 -2.59 -22.56 9.37
C ASN A 124 -2.43 -21.25 10.16
N LYS A 125 -1.41 -20.41 9.86
CA LYS A 125 -1.19 -19.11 10.52
C LYS A 125 -1.18 -17.92 9.55
N VAL A 126 -1.73 -18.06 8.34
CA VAL A 126 -1.92 -16.92 7.43
C VAL A 126 -3.18 -16.17 7.86
N GLN A 127 -3.04 -15.34 8.89
CA GLN A 127 -4.06 -14.34 9.21
C GLN A 127 -4.06 -13.32 8.06
N SER A 128 -5.03 -13.44 7.15
CA SER A 128 -5.35 -12.34 6.24
C SER A 128 -5.61 -11.09 7.08
N PRO A 129 -5.06 -9.93 6.70
CA PRO A 129 -5.49 -8.68 7.31
C PRO A 129 -6.99 -8.51 7.04
N LYS A 130 -7.78 -8.39 8.11
CA LYS A 130 -9.16 -7.88 8.07
C LYS A 130 -9.11 -6.38 7.81
#